data_AF-A0A5N5P3W6-F1
#
_entry.id   AF-A0A5N5P3W6-F1
#
_cell.length_a   1.000
_cell.length_b   1.000
_cell.length_c   1.000
_cell.angle_alpha   90.00
_cell.angle_beta   90.00
_cell.angle_gamma   90.00
#
_symmetry.space_group_name_H-M   'P 1'
#
loop_
_entity.id
_entity.type
_entity.pdbx_description
1 polymer ?
#
loop_
_entity_poly.entity_id
_entity_poly.type
_entity_poly.pdbx_seq_one_letter_code
_entity_poly.pdbx_strand_id
1 'polypeptide(L)'
;MKDLGDAKQILGTRIIRDRDKDLKLQGYVDADLASDTDTRKSTTGFVYTLGNITVCWASKLQKIVALSTTEAEYVSVTEAGKEMVWLQSFLDELGKKQHKGILYSDSQSAIFLAKNPAFHSRTKHIQLRYHFIRSLLDDGQLILEKIRGSENPGDMLTKESIASQVLGTILQQSKVKNGIRYISILGVPCEAVHVFIRFLYSSCYEEDEMKRFVLHLLVLSHSYSVSSLKRVCLDLLEHDCLTKENVIDILQLAWSCDAPQLSIICVRMVVKDLKSVSSTEGWKVMRRANPSLEQELVESVVEADLRKQERLRKIEERKVYLQLHEAMEALLHICRDGCGTIGPCDKMLKGSQFACNFPACKGLESLVHHFSKCKSRVPGGCIHCKHMWQLLELHSRMCDEPDSCKAPRCRHFKEKMHQQTTKEEAKWKLLVSTVIAAKIALGPFTTRRIDLF
;
A
#
# COMPACT_ATOMS: atom_id res chain seq x y z
N MET A 1 17.98 60.47 -9.90
CA MET A 1 16.56 60.73 -9.58
C MET A 1 15.86 61.24 -10.82
N LYS A 2 15.37 60.32 -11.65
CA LYS A 2 14.32 60.52 -12.65
C LYS A 2 13.52 59.22 -12.66
N ASP A 3 12.23 59.40 -12.45
CA ASP A 3 11.22 58.35 -12.34
C ASP A 3 11.24 57.45 -13.58
N LEU A 4 11.52 56.17 -13.39
CA LEU A 4 11.00 55.11 -14.26
C LEU A 4 9.75 54.55 -13.57
N GLY A 5 8.76 55.44 -13.40
CA GLY A 5 7.37 55.04 -13.29
C GLY A 5 6.97 54.35 -14.60
N ASP A 6 6.18 53.29 -14.49
CA ASP A 6 5.56 52.54 -15.59
C ASP A 6 6.36 51.43 -16.29
N ALA A 7 7.28 50.76 -15.58
CA ALA A 7 7.72 49.39 -15.94
C ALA A 7 7.28 48.32 -14.92
N LYS A 8 6.43 48.66 -13.94
CA LYS A 8 5.96 47.74 -12.88
C LYS A 8 4.66 47.00 -13.19
N GLN A 9 4.06 47.22 -14.36
CA GLN A 9 2.70 46.75 -14.65
C GLN A 9 2.57 46.04 -16.00
N ILE A 10 3.55 45.21 -16.39
CA ILE A 10 3.44 44.36 -17.59
C ILE A 10 3.55 42.85 -17.27
N LEU A 11 4.01 42.46 -16.09
CA LEU A 11 3.96 41.06 -15.66
C LEU A 11 3.52 41.03 -14.19
N GLY A 12 2.31 40.56 -13.92
CA GLY A 12 1.66 40.52 -12.60
C GLY A 12 2.34 39.62 -11.56
N THR A 13 3.65 39.76 -11.38
CA THR A 13 4.47 39.05 -10.41
C THR A 13 4.89 40.04 -9.33
N ARG A 14 4.27 39.93 -8.16
CA ARG A 14 4.67 40.68 -6.97
C ARG A 14 6.01 40.12 -6.47
N ILE A 15 7.12 40.78 -6.80
CA ILE A 15 8.44 40.44 -6.25
C ILE A 15 8.42 40.77 -4.75
N ILE A 16 8.26 39.74 -3.90
CA ILE A 16 8.40 39.86 -2.45
C ILE A 16 9.90 40.01 -2.16
N ARG A 17 10.31 41.18 -1.68
CA ARG A 17 11.69 41.45 -1.26
C ARG A 17 11.89 40.96 0.17
N ASP A 18 12.55 39.82 0.35
CA ASP A 18 13.19 39.50 1.62
C ASP A 18 14.41 40.45 1.75
N ARG A 19 14.39 41.34 2.74
CA ARG A 19 15.28 42.53 2.78
C ARG A 19 16.68 42.28 3.34
N ASP A 20 17.01 41.05 3.75
CA ASP A 20 18.23 40.77 4.54
C ASP A 20 19.08 39.58 4.08
N LYS A 21 18.90 39.06 2.86
CA LYS A 21 19.77 37.99 2.33
C LYS A 21 20.66 38.49 1.21
N ASP A 22 21.96 38.20 1.31
CA ASP A 22 22.91 38.34 0.20
C ASP A 22 22.38 37.58 -1.02
N LEU A 23 21.95 38.32 -2.04
CA LEU A 23 21.52 37.78 -3.32
C LEU A 23 22.76 37.26 -4.06
N LYS A 24 23.08 35.99 -3.84
CA LYS A 24 24.19 35.28 -4.51
C LYS A 24 23.66 34.51 -5.71
N LEU A 25 24.28 34.75 -6.86
CA LEU A 25 24.06 33.98 -8.08
C LEU A 25 24.87 32.67 -8.03
N GLN A 26 24.19 31.56 -8.20
CA GLN A 26 24.78 30.22 -8.29
C GLN A 26 24.26 29.52 -9.54
N GLY A 27 25.10 28.71 -10.17
CA GLY A 27 24.77 27.89 -11.32
C GLY A 27 25.07 26.42 -11.03
N TYR A 28 24.32 25.54 -11.66
CA TYR A 28 24.48 24.09 -11.59
C TYR A 28 24.43 23.57 -13.01
N VAL A 29 25.33 22.67 -13.37
CA VAL A 29 25.46 22.16 -14.74
C VAL A 29 25.71 20.67 -14.76
N ASP A 30 25.19 20.02 -15.79
CA ASP A 30 25.31 18.59 -16.04
C ASP A 30 25.33 18.32 -17.56
N ALA A 31 25.77 17.14 -17.99
CA ALA A 31 25.59 16.66 -19.35
C ALA A 31 25.27 15.16 -19.44
N ASP A 32 24.33 14.80 -20.31
CA ASP A 32 24.09 13.40 -20.69
C ASP A 32 24.71 13.08 -22.06
N LEU A 33 25.64 12.12 -22.09
CA LEU A 33 26.44 11.79 -23.28
C LEU A 33 25.60 11.01 -24.31
N ALA A 34 25.57 11.50 -25.54
CA ALA A 34 24.93 10.83 -26.67
C ALA A 34 23.47 10.42 -26.39
N SER A 35 22.78 11.23 -25.59
CA SER A 35 21.36 11.14 -25.24
C SER A 35 20.47 11.11 -26.49
N ASP A 36 20.79 11.94 -27.50
CA ASP A 36 20.05 11.93 -28.75
C ASP A 36 20.40 10.70 -29.60
N THR A 37 19.46 9.78 -29.75
CA THR A 37 19.68 8.51 -30.46
C THR A 37 19.91 8.66 -31.97
N ASP A 38 19.36 9.71 -32.58
CA ASP A 38 19.45 9.97 -34.03
C ASP A 38 20.81 10.57 -34.43
N THR A 39 21.25 11.62 -33.74
CA THR A 39 22.49 12.35 -34.08
C THR A 39 23.65 12.05 -33.15
N ARG A 40 23.42 11.30 -32.06
CA ARG A 40 24.40 10.97 -31.00
C ARG A 40 25.00 12.19 -30.32
N LYS A 41 24.26 13.31 -30.35
CA LYS A 41 24.62 14.53 -29.61
C LYS A 41 24.23 14.38 -28.14
N SER A 42 25.05 14.97 -27.29
CA SER A 42 24.79 15.02 -25.85
C SER A 42 23.77 16.11 -25.50
N THR A 43 23.11 15.99 -24.35
CA THR A 43 22.22 17.02 -23.80
C THR A 43 22.95 17.79 -22.70
N THR A 44 22.98 19.11 -22.79
CA THR A 44 23.45 20.01 -21.73
C THR A 44 22.26 20.48 -20.91
N GLY A 45 22.35 20.36 -19.59
CA GLY A 45 21.37 20.91 -18.65
C GLY A 45 22.03 21.87 -17.67
N PHE A 46 21.38 23.00 -17.39
CA PHE A 46 21.83 23.92 -16.34
C PHE A 46 20.67 24.61 -15.63
N VAL A 47 20.91 24.97 -14.37
CA VAL A 47 19.99 25.72 -13.51
C VAL A 47 20.76 26.85 -12.81
N TYR A 48 20.20 28.04 -12.75
CA TYR A 48 20.71 29.16 -11.97
C TYR A 48 19.74 29.56 -10.88
N THR A 49 20.29 29.86 -9.71
CA THR A 49 19.54 30.36 -8.56
C THR A 49 20.09 31.72 -8.12
N LEU A 50 19.20 32.58 -7.64
CA LEU A 50 19.52 33.84 -6.99
C LEU A 50 18.88 33.85 -5.61
N GLY A 51 19.68 33.80 -4.54
CA GLY A 51 19.15 33.75 -3.18
C GLY A 51 18.22 32.55 -2.93
N ASN A 52 18.61 31.37 -3.44
CA ASN A 52 17.87 30.10 -3.39
C ASN A 52 16.58 30.03 -4.23
N ILE A 53 16.30 31.03 -5.06
CA ILE A 53 15.18 31.00 -6.02
C ILE A 53 15.73 30.71 -7.41
N THR A 54 15.18 29.73 -8.12
CA THR A 54 15.54 29.46 -9.52
C THR A 54 15.14 30.63 -10.42
N VAL A 55 16.10 31.17 -11.17
CA VAL A 55 15.92 32.35 -12.05
C VAL A 55 16.14 32.06 -13.53
N CYS A 56 16.92 31.02 -13.87
CA CYS A 56 17.18 30.63 -15.25
C CYS A 56 17.47 29.13 -15.31
N TRP A 57 17.02 28.44 -16.36
CA TRP A 57 17.35 27.05 -16.61
C TRP A 57 17.26 26.74 -18.10
N ALA A 58 17.98 25.72 -18.55
CA ALA A 58 17.80 25.18 -19.89
C ALA A 58 18.22 23.72 -19.98
N SER A 59 17.58 22.99 -20.89
CA SER A 59 18.03 21.70 -21.41
C SER A 59 18.15 21.83 -22.93
N LYS A 60 19.35 21.62 -23.48
CA LYS A 60 19.66 21.89 -24.89
C LYS A 60 20.57 20.80 -25.45
N LEU A 61 20.27 20.33 -26.66
CA LEU A 61 21.19 19.47 -27.41
C LEU A 61 22.48 20.23 -27.77
N GLN A 62 23.62 19.58 -27.54
CA GLN A 62 24.92 20.13 -27.87
C GLN A 62 25.09 20.27 -29.38
N LYS A 63 25.70 21.36 -29.84
CA LYS A 63 25.91 21.59 -31.28
C LYS A 63 26.91 20.61 -31.90
N ILE A 64 27.79 20.05 -31.08
CA ILE A 64 28.83 19.10 -31.48
C ILE A 64 28.53 17.71 -30.88
N VAL A 65 29.03 16.66 -31.54
CA VAL A 65 29.02 15.30 -31.01
C VAL A 65 30.24 15.15 -30.11
N ALA A 66 30.04 14.90 -28.82
CA ALA A 66 31.11 14.63 -27.87
C ALA A 66 31.55 13.17 -27.97
N LEU A 67 32.86 12.90 -27.86
CA LEU A 67 33.45 11.57 -27.94
C LEU A 67 33.64 10.91 -26.56
N SER A 68 33.39 11.66 -25.48
CA SER A 68 33.48 11.16 -24.11
C SER A 68 32.53 11.92 -23.18
N THR A 69 32.20 11.32 -22.03
CA THR A 69 31.38 11.97 -20.99
C THR A 69 32.07 13.23 -20.49
N THR A 70 33.38 13.16 -20.26
CA THR A 70 34.20 14.32 -19.89
C THR A 70 34.12 15.45 -20.92
N GLU A 71 34.12 15.14 -22.21
CA GLU A 71 33.98 16.15 -23.27
C GLU A 71 32.57 16.77 -23.26
N ALA A 72 31.53 15.95 -23.12
CA ALA A 72 30.14 16.44 -23.02
C ALA A 72 29.96 17.37 -21.81
N GLU A 73 30.49 16.98 -20.65
CA GLU A 73 30.50 17.77 -19.42
C GLU A 73 31.31 19.06 -19.55
N TYR A 74 32.42 19.02 -20.28
CA TYR A 74 33.20 20.24 -20.53
C TYR A 74 32.44 21.23 -21.42
N VAL A 75 31.73 20.71 -22.43
CA VAL A 75 30.88 21.51 -23.30
C VAL A 75 29.71 22.11 -22.53
N SER A 76 29.06 21.37 -21.63
CA SER A 76 27.99 21.89 -20.77
C SER A 76 28.48 23.01 -19.87
N VAL A 77 29.62 22.82 -19.18
CA VAL A 77 30.29 23.85 -18.38
C VAL A 77 30.57 25.10 -19.21
N THR A 78 30.99 24.94 -20.47
CA THR A 78 31.26 26.08 -21.35
C THR A 78 30.01 26.89 -21.68
N GLU A 79 28.91 26.23 -22.02
CA GLU A 79 27.65 26.92 -22.32
C GLU A 79 27.07 27.58 -21.06
N ALA A 80 27.13 26.91 -19.90
CA ALA A 80 26.76 27.50 -18.62
C ALA A 80 27.70 28.69 -18.23
N GLY A 81 28.99 28.63 -18.56
CA GLY A 81 29.90 29.76 -18.32
C GLY A 81 29.44 31.03 -19.04
N LYS A 82 28.96 30.93 -20.28
CA LYS A 82 28.44 32.08 -21.03
C LYS A 82 27.18 32.67 -20.39
N GLU A 83 26.25 31.80 -19.99
CA GLU A 83 25.00 32.21 -19.36
C GLU A 83 25.25 32.84 -17.99
N MET A 84 26.25 32.35 -17.24
CA MET A 84 26.70 32.96 -15.98
C MET A 84 27.18 34.40 -16.21
N VAL A 85 28.09 34.60 -17.18
CA VAL A 85 28.62 35.94 -17.50
C VAL A 85 27.48 36.89 -17.90
N TRP A 86 26.55 36.42 -18.74
CA TRP A 86 25.39 37.21 -19.14
C TRP A 86 24.51 37.60 -17.94
N LEU A 87 24.19 36.64 -17.05
CA LEU A 87 23.42 36.91 -15.83
C LEU A 87 24.13 37.86 -14.88
N GLN A 88 25.46 37.76 -14.75
CA GLN A 88 26.25 38.70 -13.94
C GLN A 88 26.18 40.13 -14.50
N SER A 89 26.31 40.31 -15.82
CA SER A 89 26.17 41.62 -16.49
C SER A 89 24.76 42.18 -16.30
N PHE A 90 23.73 41.35 -16.50
CA PHE A 90 22.34 41.76 -16.30
C PHE A 90 22.07 42.19 -14.85
N LEU A 91 22.59 41.47 -13.87
CA LEU A 91 22.47 41.86 -12.46
C LEU A 91 23.25 43.12 -12.12
N ASP A 92 24.39 43.39 -12.77
CA ASP A 92 25.15 44.63 -12.60
C ASP A 92 24.35 45.84 -13.11
N GLU A 93 23.68 45.73 -14.27
CA GLU A 93 22.76 46.76 -14.79
C GLU A 93 21.60 47.06 -13.82
N LEU A 94 21.15 46.06 -13.07
CA LEU A 94 20.14 46.20 -12.02
C LEU A 94 20.70 46.71 -10.67
N GLY A 95 22.00 47.04 -10.60
CA GLY A 95 22.67 47.50 -9.38
C GLY A 95 22.93 46.39 -8.34
N LYS A 96 22.94 45.12 -8.77
CA LYS A 96 23.14 43.91 -7.95
C LYS A 96 24.39 43.15 -8.36
N LYS A 97 25.51 43.87 -8.45
CA LYS A 97 26.82 43.36 -8.87
C LYS A 97 27.19 42.05 -8.19
N GLN A 98 27.48 41.04 -9.00
CA GLN A 98 27.94 39.72 -8.56
C GLN A 98 29.45 39.62 -8.78
N HIS A 99 30.24 39.57 -7.71
CA HIS A 99 31.69 39.56 -7.86
C HIS A 99 32.28 38.19 -8.21
N LYS A 100 31.60 37.08 -7.88
CA LYS A 100 32.10 35.71 -8.05
C LYS A 100 30.94 34.72 -8.23
N GLY A 101 30.51 34.49 -9.48
CA GLY A 101 29.49 33.48 -9.76
C GLY A 101 30.05 32.08 -9.55
N ILE A 102 29.39 31.26 -8.71
CA ILE A 102 29.80 29.87 -8.48
C ILE A 102 29.01 28.98 -9.41
N LEU A 103 29.70 28.22 -10.27
CA LEU A 103 29.14 27.18 -11.10
C LEU A 103 29.54 25.82 -10.52
N TYR A 104 28.55 25.01 -10.16
CA TYR A 104 28.73 23.66 -9.64
C TYR A 104 28.60 22.64 -10.76
N SER A 105 29.54 21.70 -10.82
CA SER A 105 29.50 20.53 -11.69
C SER A 105 29.83 19.28 -10.88
N ASP A 106 29.27 18.14 -11.23
CA ASP A 106 29.63 16.87 -10.63
C ASP A 106 30.72 16.11 -11.43
N SER A 107 31.15 16.63 -12.59
CA SER A 107 32.22 15.99 -13.36
C SER A 107 33.59 16.41 -12.85
N GLN A 108 34.19 15.59 -11.98
CA GLN A 108 35.55 15.84 -11.47
C GLN A 108 36.57 15.94 -12.62
N SER A 109 36.38 15.14 -13.68
CA SER A 109 37.22 15.17 -14.87
C SER A 109 37.12 16.51 -15.63
N ALA A 110 35.92 17.07 -15.80
CA ALA A 110 35.74 18.35 -16.48
C ALA A 110 36.31 19.52 -15.66
N ILE A 111 36.09 19.50 -14.34
CA ILE A 111 36.66 20.49 -13.41
C ILE A 111 38.18 20.47 -13.46
N PHE A 112 38.77 19.28 -13.43
CA PHE A 112 40.21 19.12 -13.47
C PHE A 112 40.79 19.62 -14.80
N LEU A 113 40.14 19.35 -15.93
CA LEU A 113 40.55 19.89 -17.23
C LEU A 113 40.44 21.41 -17.32
N ALA A 114 39.44 22.00 -16.66
CA ALA A 114 39.25 23.45 -16.62
C ALA A 114 40.37 24.12 -15.82
N LYS A 115 40.80 23.53 -14.70
CA LYS A 115 41.80 24.14 -13.78
C LYS A 115 43.26 23.85 -14.13
N ASN A 116 43.57 22.83 -14.95
CA ASN A 116 44.95 22.40 -15.19
C ASN A 116 45.41 22.60 -16.64
N PRO A 117 46.43 23.46 -16.90
CA PRO A 117 46.97 23.70 -18.24
C PRO A 117 47.71 22.50 -18.87
N ALA A 118 48.23 21.58 -18.05
CA ALA A 118 49.18 20.55 -18.48
C ALA A 118 48.59 19.39 -19.33
N PHE A 119 47.27 19.19 -19.31
CA PHE A 119 46.62 18.14 -20.10
C PHE A 119 46.28 18.65 -21.50
N HIS A 120 47.28 18.67 -22.38
CA HIS A 120 47.11 18.99 -23.80
C HIS A 120 47.52 17.80 -24.65
N SER A 121 46.52 17.03 -25.09
CA SER A 121 46.66 16.16 -26.25
C SER A 121 45.52 16.37 -27.25
N ARG A 122 45.86 17.08 -28.34
CA ARG A 122 45.43 16.79 -29.73
C ARG A 122 43.97 16.95 -30.19
N THR A 123 43.17 17.87 -29.66
CA THR A 123 41.83 18.16 -30.25
C THR A 123 41.58 19.65 -30.50
N LYS A 124 41.93 20.11 -31.72
CA LYS A 124 41.69 21.50 -32.18
C LYS A 124 40.23 21.93 -32.10
N HIS A 125 39.26 21.01 -32.16
CA HIS A 125 37.83 21.31 -32.25
C HIS A 125 37.19 21.83 -30.95
N ILE A 126 37.85 21.64 -29.81
CA ILE A 126 37.37 22.08 -28.48
C ILE A 126 38.29 23.12 -27.81
N GLN A 127 39.42 23.44 -28.44
CA GLN A 127 40.46 24.34 -27.91
C GLN A 127 39.93 25.73 -27.51
N LEU A 128 39.04 26.33 -28.31
CA LEU A 128 38.44 27.64 -27.99
C LEU A 128 37.57 27.59 -26.72
N ARG A 129 36.87 26.48 -26.48
CA ARG A 129 36.06 26.30 -25.26
C ARG A 129 36.95 26.17 -24.03
N TYR A 130 38.07 25.46 -24.16
CA TYR A 130 39.08 25.36 -23.11
C TYR A 130 39.63 26.73 -22.71
N HIS A 131 40.04 27.54 -23.70
CA HIS A 131 40.56 28.87 -23.44
C HIS A 131 39.50 29.80 -22.81
N PHE A 132 38.25 29.74 -23.29
CA PHE A 132 37.18 30.58 -22.76
C PHE A 132 36.93 30.32 -21.27
N ILE A 133 36.66 29.07 -20.88
CA ILE A 133 36.39 28.75 -19.47
C ILE A 133 37.59 29.07 -18.58
N ARG A 134 38.80 28.80 -19.05
CA ARG A 134 40.02 29.15 -18.30
C ARG A 134 40.16 30.65 -18.08
N SER A 135 39.95 31.47 -19.11
CA SER A 135 39.98 32.93 -18.96
C SER A 135 39.00 33.38 -17.88
N LEU A 136 37.78 32.83 -17.85
CA LEU A 136 36.80 33.17 -16.81
C LEU A 136 37.25 32.78 -15.40
N LEU A 137 37.94 31.64 -15.25
CA LEU A 137 38.48 31.17 -13.98
C LEU A 137 39.69 32.01 -13.52
N ASP A 138 40.62 32.29 -14.43
CA ASP A 138 41.86 33.03 -14.18
C ASP A 138 41.57 34.50 -13.88
N ASP A 139 40.61 35.10 -14.58
CA ASP A 139 40.12 36.47 -14.33
C ASP A 139 39.25 36.57 -13.07
N GLY A 140 38.95 35.43 -12.42
CA GLY A 140 38.12 35.36 -11.22
C GLY A 140 36.64 35.71 -11.43
N GLN A 141 36.18 35.76 -12.69
CA GLN A 141 34.79 36.03 -13.05
C GLN A 141 33.86 34.86 -12.70
N LEU A 142 34.40 33.63 -12.81
CA LEU A 142 33.71 32.38 -12.53
C LEU A 142 34.50 31.55 -11.51
N ILE A 143 33.80 30.88 -10.60
CA ILE A 143 34.35 29.82 -9.76
C ILE A 143 33.69 28.51 -10.15
N LEU A 144 34.50 27.51 -10.51
CA LEU A 144 34.01 26.16 -10.81
C LEU A 144 34.28 25.22 -9.63
N GLU A 145 33.21 24.70 -9.03
CA GLU A 145 33.25 23.85 -7.84
C GLU A 145 32.60 22.49 -8.05
N LYS A 146 33.07 21.51 -7.28
CA LYS A 146 32.57 20.13 -7.32
C LYS A 146 31.34 20.01 -6.42
N ILE A 147 30.26 19.47 -6.96
CA ILE A 147 29.09 19.03 -6.20
C ILE A 147 28.87 17.51 -6.36
N ARG A 148 28.13 16.88 -5.45
CA ARG A 148 27.70 15.49 -5.61
C ARG A 148 26.56 15.44 -6.64
N GLY A 149 26.55 14.42 -7.52
CA GLY A 149 25.49 14.29 -8.54
C GLY A 149 24.08 14.23 -7.93
N SER A 150 23.92 13.58 -6.77
CA SER A 150 22.65 13.55 -6.01
C SER A 150 22.16 14.92 -5.51
N GLU A 151 23.06 15.90 -5.45
CA GLU A 151 22.80 17.27 -5.01
C GLU A 151 22.81 18.25 -6.20
N ASN A 152 23.03 17.75 -7.43
CA ASN A 152 23.08 18.56 -8.65
C ASN A 152 21.68 18.66 -9.28
N PRO A 153 20.97 19.80 -9.19
CA PRO A 153 19.67 19.97 -9.84
C PRO A 153 19.75 19.96 -11.38
N GLY A 154 20.95 20.12 -11.95
CA GLY A 154 21.19 20.01 -13.40
C GLY A 154 20.94 18.61 -13.95
N ASP A 155 21.13 17.57 -13.13
CA ASP A 155 20.96 16.15 -13.49
C ASP A 155 19.53 15.82 -13.97
N MET A 156 18.53 16.52 -13.42
CA MET A 156 17.13 16.40 -13.86
C MET A 156 16.92 16.91 -15.30
N LEU A 157 17.75 17.86 -15.76
CA LEU A 157 17.61 18.48 -17.06
C LEU A 157 18.34 17.74 -18.18
N THR A 158 19.23 16.81 -17.83
CA THR A 158 20.08 16.06 -18.75
C THR A 158 19.64 14.63 -18.90
N LYS A 159 19.16 14.01 -17.82
CA LYS A 159 18.58 12.68 -17.89
C LYS A 159 17.27 12.76 -18.66
N GLU A 160 17.15 11.96 -19.71
CA GLU A 160 15.88 11.63 -20.37
C GLU A 160 14.96 10.82 -19.43
N SER A 161 14.77 11.26 -18.18
CA SER A 161 13.56 10.92 -17.46
C SER A 161 12.45 11.79 -18.01
N ILE A 162 12.04 11.52 -19.25
CA ILE A 162 10.64 11.72 -19.56
C ILE A 162 9.93 10.89 -18.49
N ALA A 163 9.09 11.54 -17.66
CA ALA A 163 8.34 10.88 -16.59
C ALA A 163 7.56 9.63 -17.06
N SER A 164 7.51 9.43 -18.38
CA SER A 164 7.11 8.26 -19.14
C SER A 164 8.16 7.91 -20.22
N GLN A 165 8.78 6.73 -20.13
CA GLN A 165 9.61 6.20 -21.24
C GLN A 165 8.80 6.03 -22.54
N VAL A 166 7.51 5.69 -22.40
CA VAL A 166 6.58 5.50 -23.51
C VAL A 166 6.33 6.81 -24.27
N LEU A 167 6.08 7.92 -23.57
CA LEU A 167 5.92 9.23 -24.20
C LEU A 167 7.18 9.63 -24.97
N GLY A 168 8.37 9.30 -24.45
CA GLY A 168 9.62 9.50 -25.17
C GLY A 168 9.68 8.78 -26.50
N THR A 169 9.38 7.49 -26.49
CA THR A 169 9.35 6.69 -27.71
C THR A 169 8.28 7.21 -28.70
N ILE A 170 7.10 7.56 -28.22
CA ILE A 170 6.02 8.08 -29.07
C ILE A 170 6.42 9.44 -29.67
N LEU A 171 7.02 10.33 -28.89
CA LEU A 171 7.54 11.61 -29.38
C LEU A 171 8.62 11.39 -30.45
N GLN A 172 9.51 10.43 -30.24
CA GLN A 172 10.56 10.06 -31.20
C GLN A 172 9.98 9.59 -32.54
N GLN A 173 8.89 8.81 -32.50
CA GLN A 173 8.23 8.24 -33.68
C GLN A 173 7.17 9.17 -34.32
N SER A 174 6.84 10.29 -33.69
CA SER A 174 5.75 11.17 -34.13
C SER A 174 6.05 11.92 -35.45
N LYS A 175 4.99 12.13 -36.26
CA LYS A 175 5.10 12.85 -37.53
C LYS A 175 5.36 14.34 -37.28
N VAL A 176 6.38 14.88 -37.94
CA VAL A 176 6.67 16.32 -37.93
C VAL A 176 5.74 17.03 -38.92
N LYS A 177 4.93 17.97 -38.43
CA LYS A 177 4.20 18.94 -39.27
C LYS A 177 4.71 20.33 -38.95
N ASN A 178 5.15 21.09 -39.96
CA ASN A 178 5.66 22.45 -39.80
C ASN A 178 6.77 22.59 -38.73
N GLY A 179 7.62 21.58 -38.59
CA GLY A 179 8.69 21.55 -37.59
C GLY A 179 8.25 21.22 -36.15
N ILE A 180 6.95 20.98 -35.92
CA ILE A 180 6.40 20.65 -34.60
C ILE A 180 5.97 19.18 -34.59
N ARG A 181 6.39 18.47 -33.53
CA ARG A 181 5.94 17.10 -33.22
C ARG A 181 4.67 17.17 -32.38
N TYR A 182 3.68 16.31 -32.67
CA TYR A 182 2.41 16.27 -31.93
C TYR A 182 2.01 14.83 -31.60
N ILE A 183 1.38 14.66 -30.44
CA ILE A 183 0.80 13.39 -29.99
C ILE A 183 -0.71 13.59 -29.87
N SER A 184 -1.48 12.67 -30.45
CA SER A 184 -2.95 12.66 -30.33
C SER A 184 -3.36 11.74 -29.19
N ILE A 185 -3.87 12.31 -28.10
CA ILE A 185 -4.45 11.57 -26.99
C ILE A 185 -5.97 11.55 -27.21
N LEU A 186 -6.54 10.37 -27.47
CA LEU A 186 -7.96 10.20 -27.76
C LEU A 186 -8.72 9.64 -26.56
N GLY A 187 -10.01 9.95 -26.45
CA GLY A 187 -10.90 9.37 -25.44
C GLY A 187 -10.74 9.93 -24.02
N VAL A 188 -9.98 11.02 -23.86
CA VAL A 188 -9.74 11.66 -22.55
C VAL A 188 -10.07 13.15 -22.62
N PRO A 189 -10.78 13.73 -21.63
CA PRO A 189 -11.04 15.17 -21.58
C PRO A 189 -9.76 16.01 -21.57
N CYS A 190 -9.78 17.16 -22.23
CA CYS A 190 -8.62 18.07 -22.32
C CYS A 190 -8.12 18.50 -20.94
N GLU A 191 -9.02 18.72 -19.99
CA GLU A 191 -8.73 19.11 -18.62
C GLU A 191 -7.97 17.99 -17.88
N ALA A 192 -8.36 16.73 -18.07
CA ALA A 192 -7.64 15.60 -17.49
C ALA A 192 -6.22 15.46 -18.08
N VAL A 193 -6.06 15.72 -19.39
CA VAL A 193 -4.74 15.78 -20.03
C VAL A 193 -3.90 16.92 -19.47
N HIS A 194 -4.49 18.08 -19.21
CA HIS A 194 -3.78 19.21 -18.60
C HIS A 194 -3.29 18.87 -17.19
N VAL A 195 -4.12 18.23 -16.35
CA VAL A 195 -3.72 17.75 -15.02
C VAL A 195 -2.58 16.72 -15.13
N PHE A 196 -2.69 15.78 -16.07
CA PHE A 196 -1.65 14.79 -16.35
C PHE A 196 -0.33 15.44 -16.71
N ILE A 197 -0.32 16.38 -17.68
CA ILE A 197 0.90 17.09 -18.10
C ILE A 197 1.48 17.90 -16.93
N ARG A 198 0.63 18.62 -16.17
CA ARG A 198 1.09 19.37 -14.98
C ARG A 198 1.79 18.44 -14.00
N PHE A 199 1.25 17.25 -13.75
CA PHE A 199 1.88 16.24 -12.90
C PHE A 199 3.23 15.78 -13.47
N LEU A 200 3.36 15.53 -14.77
CA LEU A 200 4.64 15.10 -15.37
C LEU A 200 5.77 16.12 -15.17
N TYR A 201 5.45 17.41 -15.25
CA TYR A 201 6.44 18.48 -15.17
C TYR A 201 6.73 18.94 -13.74
N SER A 202 5.74 18.92 -12.86
CA SER A 202 5.87 19.49 -11.51
C SER A 202 5.82 18.45 -10.39
N SER A 203 5.34 17.24 -10.66
CA SER A 203 4.91 16.27 -9.64
C SER A 203 3.90 16.84 -8.62
N CYS A 204 3.27 17.98 -8.94
CA CYS A 204 2.25 18.63 -8.12
C CYS A 204 0.86 18.38 -8.71
N TYR A 205 -0.14 18.33 -7.84
CA TYR A 205 -1.53 18.19 -8.21
C TYR A 205 -2.44 18.81 -7.16
N GLU A 206 -3.62 19.25 -7.59
CA GLU A 206 -4.70 19.65 -6.70
C GLU A 206 -5.62 18.45 -6.45
N GLU A 207 -6.02 18.26 -5.20
CA GLU A 207 -6.75 17.06 -4.77
C GLU A 207 -8.13 16.97 -5.44
N ASP A 208 -8.84 18.10 -5.56
CA ASP A 208 -10.17 18.16 -6.19
C ASP A 208 -10.13 17.79 -7.67
N GLU A 209 -9.11 18.27 -8.40
CA GLU A 209 -8.92 17.94 -9.80
C GLU A 209 -8.51 16.48 -9.98
N MET A 210 -7.65 15.95 -9.09
CA MET A 210 -7.31 14.53 -9.09
C MET A 210 -8.53 13.65 -8.90
N LYS A 211 -9.37 13.95 -7.89
CA LYS A 211 -10.60 13.20 -7.61
C LYS A 211 -11.57 13.26 -8.79
N ARG A 212 -11.73 14.44 -9.39
CA ARG A 212 -12.62 14.65 -10.55
C ARG A 212 -12.20 13.83 -11.78
N PHE A 213 -10.91 13.70 -12.04
CA PHE A 213 -10.39 13.06 -13.25
C PHE A 213 -9.67 11.72 -12.98
N VAL A 214 -9.82 11.14 -11.79
CA VAL A 214 -9.02 9.99 -11.32
C VAL A 214 -9.06 8.80 -12.27
N LEU A 215 -10.21 8.50 -12.87
CA LEU A 215 -10.37 7.38 -13.80
C LEU A 215 -9.56 7.61 -15.09
N HIS A 216 -9.62 8.82 -15.63
CA HIS A 216 -8.85 9.21 -16.81
C HIS A 216 -7.35 9.22 -16.52
N LEU A 217 -6.96 9.73 -15.35
CA LEU A 217 -5.57 9.80 -14.92
C LEU A 217 -4.98 8.41 -14.64
N LEU A 218 -5.79 7.46 -14.15
CA LEU A 218 -5.38 6.06 -14.03
C LEU A 218 -5.06 5.46 -15.40
N VAL A 219 -5.93 5.67 -16.40
CA VAL A 219 -5.71 5.19 -17.77
C VAL A 219 -4.47 5.84 -18.39
N LEU A 220 -4.31 7.16 -18.27
CA LEU A 220 -3.16 7.88 -18.80
C LEU A 220 -1.86 7.42 -18.12
N SER A 221 -1.86 7.32 -16.79
CA SER A 221 -0.68 6.89 -16.03
C SER A 221 -0.29 5.45 -16.36
N HIS A 222 -1.24 4.56 -16.62
CA HIS A 222 -0.91 3.21 -17.07
C HIS A 222 -0.42 3.19 -18.53
N SER A 223 -1.16 3.81 -19.44
CA SER A 223 -0.86 3.83 -20.89
C SER A 223 0.51 4.44 -21.18
N TYR A 224 0.87 5.47 -20.43
CA TYR A 224 2.16 6.14 -20.52
C TYR A 224 3.15 5.67 -19.43
N SER A 225 2.91 4.59 -18.70
CA SER A 225 3.89 4.04 -17.74
C SER A 225 4.42 5.05 -16.70
N VAL A 226 3.54 5.91 -16.16
CA VAL A 226 3.84 6.90 -15.12
C VAL A 226 3.48 6.33 -13.74
N SER A 227 4.37 5.50 -13.20
CA SER A 227 4.11 4.71 -11.99
C SER A 227 3.87 5.53 -10.71
N SER A 228 4.39 6.76 -10.62
CA SER A 228 4.13 7.67 -9.49
C SER A 228 2.68 8.14 -9.49
N LEU A 229 2.17 8.61 -10.63
CA LEU A 229 0.78 9.03 -10.77
C LEU A 229 -0.18 7.84 -10.59
N LYS A 230 0.16 6.68 -11.17
CA LYS A 230 -0.66 5.46 -11.03
C LYS A 230 -0.89 5.11 -9.56
N ARG A 231 0.14 5.19 -8.72
CA ARG A 231 0.02 4.95 -7.27
C ARG A 231 -0.93 5.92 -6.59
N VAL A 232 -0.83 7.22 -6.88
CA VAL A 232 -1.73 8.23 -6.32
C VAL A 232 -3.18 7.98 -6.75
N CYS A 233 -3.42 7.66 -8.03
CA CYS A 233 -4.77 7.34 -8.52
C CYS A 233 -5.36 6.11 -7.84
N LEU A 234 -4.57 5.05 -7.64
CA LEU A 234 -5.02 3.84 -6.95
C LEU A 234 -5.39 4.13 -5.49
N ASP A 235 -4.54 4.87 -4.76
CA ASP A 235 -4.79 5.23 -3.36
C ASP A 235 -6.10 6.03 -3.19
N LEU A 236 -6.34 7.02 -4.06
CA LEU A 236 -7.58 7.80 -4.07
C LEU A 236 -8.81 6.96 -4.40
N LEU A 237 -8.68 5.98 -5.31
CA LEU A 237 -9.77 5.07 -5.67
C LEU A 237 -10.09 4.12 -4.53
N GLU A 238 -9.09 3.59 -3.84
CA GLU A 238 -9.27 2.63 -2.75
C GLU A 238 -9.91 3.27 -1.51
N HIS A 239 -9.63 4.56 -1.24
CA HIS A 239 -10.05 5.22 0.00
C HIS A 239 -11.24 6.18 -0.15
N ASP A 240 -11.30 6.98 -1.21
CA ASP A 240 -12.20 8.15 -1.26
C ASP A 240 -13.22 8.11 -2.39
N CYS A 241 -12.90 7.45 -3.51
CA CYS A 241 -13.69 7.57 -4.75
C CYS A 241 -14.54 6.34 -5.09
N LEU A 242 -14.34 5.21 -4.39
CA LEU A 242 -15.11 3.98 -4.64
C LEU A 242 -16.51 4.07 -4.04
N THR A 243 -17.54 3.91 -4.87
CA THR A 243 -18.94 3.95 -4.49
C THR A 243 -19.72 2.83 -5.17
N LYS A 244 -20.90 2.49 -4.65
CA LYS A 244 -21.76 1.47 -5.27
C LYS A 244 -22.15 1.79 -6.71
N GLU A 245 -22.23 3.08 -7.07
CA GLU A 245 -22.63 3.54 -8.40
C GLU A 245 -21.52 3.31 -9.44
N ASN A 246 -20.25 3.44 -9.05
CA ASN A 246 -19.10 3.37 -9.96
C ASN A 246 -18.22 2.11 -9.80
N VAL A 247 -18.54 1.22 -8.85
CA VAL A 247 -17.73 0.01 -8.56
C VAL A 247 -17.51 -0.89 -9.78
N ILE A 248 -18.50 -1.00 -10.66
CA ILE A 248 -18.42 -1.86 -11.84
C ILE A 248 -17.53 -1.25 -12.94
N ASP A 249 -17.58 0.08 -13.09
CA ASP A 249 -16.72 0.79 -14.02
C ASP A 249 -15.27 0.77 -13.51
N ILE A 250 -15.08 1.00 -12.21
CA ILE A 250 -13.76 0.92 -11.57
C ILE A 250 -13.18 -0.49 -11.64
N LEU A 251 -14.00 -1.54 -11.46
CA LEU A 251 -13.54 -2.94 -11.59
C LEU A 251 -13.00 -3.23 -13.00
N GLN A 252 -13.75 -2.83 -14.03
CA GLN A 252 -13.33 -3.03 -15.42
C GLN A 252 -12.06 -2.22 -15.75
N LEU A 253 -11.95 -1.00 -15.24
CA LEU A 253 -10.73 -0.18 -15.35
C LEU A 253 -9.56 -0.79 -14.59
N ALA A 254 -9.80 -1.36 -13.41
CA ALA A 254 -8.76 -1.99 -12.60
C ALA A 254 -8.14 -3.19 -13.33
N TRP A 255 -8.95 -4.00 -14.01
CA TRP A 255 -8.43 -5.06 -14.88
C TRP A 255 -7.71 -4.52 -16.12
N SER A 256 -8.27 -3.50 -16.76
CA SER A 256 -7.66 -2.89 -17.95
C SER A 256 -6.33 -2.19 -17.65
N CYS A 257 -6.11 -1.81 -16.39
CA CYS A 257 -4.92 -1.10 -15.94
C CYS A 257 -4.01 -1.97 -15.05
N ASP A 258 -4.13 -3.31 -15.06
CA ASP A 258 -3.32 -4.21 -14.23
C ASP A 258 -3.25 -3.81 -12.74
N ALA A 259 -4.41 -3.53 -12.13
CA ALA A 259 -4.55 -3.12 -10.73
C ALA A 259 -5.30 -4.19 -9.91
N PRO A 260 -4.61 -5.29 -9.52
CA PRO A 260 -5.26 -6.43 -8.87
C PRO A 260 -5.80 -6.12 -7.47
N GLN A 261 -5.15 -5.24 -6.69
CA GLN A 261 -5.62 -4.88 -5.35
C GLN A 261 -6.97 -4.15 -5.41
N LEU A 262 -7.07 -3.12 -6.25
CA LEU A 262 -8.31 -2.40 -6.51
C LEU A 262 -9.42 -3.34 -7.02
N SER A 263 -9.07 -4.32 -7.87
CA SER A 263 -10.01 -5.33 -8.36
C SER A 263 -10.60 -6.17 -7.20
N ILE A 264 -9.75 -6.64 -6.29
CA ILE A 264 -10.18 -7.40 -5.10
C ILE A 264 -11.11 -6.56 -4.21
N ILE A 265 -10.78 -5.28 -4.00
CA ILE A 265 -11.58 -4.35 -3.20
C ILE A 265 -12.97 -4.18 -3.83
N CYS A 266 -13.03 -3.97 -5.15
CA CYS A 266 -14.29 -3.84 -5.88
C CYS A 266 -15.15 -5.11 -5.77
N VAL A 267 -14.57 -6.29 -6.05
CA VAL A 267 -15.27 -7.58 -5.92
C VAL A 267 -15.78 -7.79 -4.50
N ARG A 268 -14.99 -7.47 -3.48
CA ARG A 268 -15.41 -7.58 -2.08
C ARG A 268 -16.62 -6.67 -1.78
N MET A 269 -16.67 -5.48 -2.37
CA MET A 269 -17.82 -4.58 -2.21
C MET A 269 -19.07 -5.14 -2.90
N VAL A 270 -18.93 -5.70 -4.10
CA VAL A 270 -20.02 -6.39 -4.81
C VAL A 270 -20.55 -7.57 -3.99
N VAL A 271 -19.67 -8.42 -3.45
CA VAL A 271 -20.05 -9.55 -2.60
C VAL A 271 -20.81 -9.10 -1.34
N LYS A 272 -20.44 -7.96 -0.77
CA LYS A 272 -21.06 -7.44 0.46
C LYS A 272 -22.50 -6.94 0.23
N ASP A 273 -22.78 -6.34 -0.93
CA ASP A 273 -24.08 -5.71 -1.21
C ASP A 273 -24.47 -5.80 -2.69
N LEU A 274 -24.55 -7.03 -3.22
CA LEU A 274 -24.93 -7.29 -4.61
C LEU A 274 -26.29 -6.68 -4.96
N LYS A 275 -27.24 -6.68 -4.01
CA LYS A 275 -28.60 -6.16 -4.25
C LYS A 275 -28.56 -4.69 -4.63
N SER A 276 -27.82 -3.87 -3.87
CA SER A 276 -27.65 -2.45 -4.16
C SER A 276 -26.89 -2.23 -5.47
N VAL A 277 -25.79 -2.95 -5.68
CA VAL A 277 -24.97 -2.81 -6.90
C VAL A 277 -25.72 -3.25 -8.16
N SER A 278 -26.49 -4.33 -8.13
CA SER A 278 -27.23 -4.83 -9.30
C SER A 278 -28.32 -3.88 -9.83
N SER A 279 -28.70 -2.87 -9.02
CA SER A 279 -29.66 -1.85 -9.40
C SER A 279 -29.04 -0.65 -10.13
N THR A 280 -27.71 -0.50 -10.07
CA THR A 280 -26.99 0.64 -10.66
C THR A 280 -26.93 0.55 -12.17
N GLU A 281 -26.71 1.69 -12.82
CA GLU A 281 -26.64 1.72 -14.29
C GLU A 281 -25.37 1.03 -14.81
N GLY A 282 -24.24 1.18 -14.12
CA GLY A 282 -22.99 0.50 -14.47
C GLY A 282 -23.14 -1.03 -14.52
N TRP A 283 -23.87 -1.62 -13.56
CA TRP A 283 -24.18 -3.06 -13.61
C TRP A 283 -25.02 -3.45 -14.82
N LYS A 284 -26.08 -2.70 -15.13
CA LYS A 284 -26.96 -3.00 -16.27
C LYS A 284 -26.22 -2.89 -17.60
N VAL A 285 -25.35 -1.89 -17.75
CA VAL A 285 -24.51 -1.71 -18.93
C VAL A 285 -23.51 -2.86 -19.04
N MET A 286 -22.81 -3.19 -17.95
CA MET A 286 -21.87 -4.31 -17.90
C MET A 286 -22.54 -5.64 -18.29
N ARG A 287 -23.72 -5.93 -17.74
CA ARG A 287 -24.50 -7.14 -18.07
C ARG A 287 -24.77 -7.26 -19.57
N ARG A 288 -25.12 -6.15 -20.24
CA ARG A 288 -25.40 -6.15 -21.68
C ARG A 288 -24.13 -6.35 -22.51
N ALA A 289 -23.01 -5.78 -22.07
CA ALA A 289 -21.75 -5.83 -22.79
C ALA A 289 -20.95 -7.12 -22.55
N ASN A 290 -21.01 -7.67 -21.33
CA ASN A 290 -20.21 -8.81 -20.90
C ASN A 290 -20.99 -9.72 -19.91
N PRO A 291 -21.83 -10.64 -20.42
CA PRO A 291 -22.59 -11.57 -19.58
C PRO A 291 -21.72 -12.54 -18.75
N SER A 292 -20.53 -12.90 -19.26
CA SER A 292 -19.59 -13.76 -18.52
C SER A 292 -19.11 -13.11 -17.21
N LEU A 293 -18.91 -11.80 -17.23
CA LEU A 293 -18.52 -11.05 -16.03
C LEU A 293 -19.62 -11.05 -14.97
N GLU A 294 -20.88 -10.90 -15.37
CA GLU A 294 -21.99 -11.05 -14.44
C GLU A 294 -21.97 -12.43 -13.77
N GLN A 295 -21.80 -13.49 -14.57
CA GLN A 295 -21.76 -14.85 -14.05
C GLN A 295 -20.64 -15.03 -13.01
N GLU A 296 -19.42 -14.57 -13.31
CA GLU A 296 -18.28 -14.67 -12.39
C GLU A 296 -18.52 -13.91 -11.06
N LEU A 297 -19.11 -12.71 -11.13
CA LEU A 297 -19.42 -11.91 -9.94
C LEU A 297 -20.51 -12.55 -9.09
N VAL A 298 -21.55 -13.11 -9.72
CA VAL A 298 -22.61 -13.81 -9.02
C VAL A 298 -22.09 -15.11 -8.38
N GLU A 299 -21.25 -15.87 -9.08
CA GLU A 299 -20.59 -17.07 -8.54
C GLU A 299 -19.73 -16.71 -7.31
N SER A 300 -18.95 -15.63 -7.39
CA SER A 300 -18.16 -15.12 -6.27
C SER A 300 -19.00 -14.78 -5.03
N VAL A 301 -20.22 -14.26 -5.23
CA VAL A 301 -21.19 -13.98 -4.15
C VAL A 301 -21.69 -15.28 -3.54
N VAL A 302 -22.12 -16.24 -4.36
CA VAL A 302 -22.62 -17.55 -3.91
C VAL A 302 -21.55 -18.28 -3.10
N GLU A 303 -20.32 -18.32 -3.59
CA GLU A 303 -19.21 -18.93 -2.85
C GLU A 303 -18.94 -18.25 -1.51
N ALA A 304 -19.01 -16.91 -1.46
CA ALA A 304 -18.81 -16.16 -0.23
C ALA A 304 -19.90 -16.46 0.80
N ASP A 305 -21.15 -16.60 0.37
CA ASP A 305 -22.27 -16.98 1.21
C ASP A 305 -22.15 -18.42 1.71
N LEU A 306 -21.76 -19.37 0.85
CA LEU A 306 -21.46 -20.74 1.26
C LEU A 306 -20.34 -20.79 2.32
N ARG A 307 -19.25 -20.06 2.09
CA ARG A 307 -18.15 -19.93 3.07
C ARG A 307 -18.64 -19.33 4.39
N LYS A 308 -19.55 -18.36 4.36
CA LYS A 308 -20.15 -17.75 5.55
C LYS A 308 -21.05 -18.73 6.30
N GLN A 309 -21.92 -19.45 5.61
CA GLN A 309 -22.78 -20.48 6.19
C GLN A 309 -21.95 -21.61 6.82
N GLU A 310 -20.88 -22.05 6.15
CA GLU A 310 -19.99 -23.07 6.68
C GLU A 310 -19.29 -22.62 7.97
N ARG A 311 -18.82 -21.36 8.02
CA ARG A 311 -18.26 -20.79 9.25
C ARG A 311 -19.27 -20.75 10.38
N LEU A 312 -20.51 -20.35 10.10
CA LEU A 312 -21.60 -20.34 11.10
C LEU A 312 -21.93 -21.75 11.60
N ARG A 313 -22.00 -22.73 10.69
CA ARG A 313 -22.21 -24.14 11.05
C ARG A 313 -21.11 -24.65 11.96
N LYS A 314 -19.83 -24.38 11.62
CA LYS A 314 -18.68 -24.75 12.47
C LYS A 314 -18.71 -24.07 13.83
N ILE A 315 -19.16 -22.81 13.91
CA ILE A 315 -19.33 -22.10 15.18
C ILE A 315 -20.43 -22.77 16.02
N GLU A 316 -21.58 -23.09 15.41
CA GLU A 316 -22.69 -23.72 16.13
C GLU A 316 -22.35 -25.14 16.60
N GLU A 317 -21.68 -25.92 15.74
CA GLU A 317 -21.15 -27.25 16.09
C GLU A 317 -20.17 -27.16 17.28
N ARG A 318 -19.29 -26.15 17.29
CA ARG A 318 -18.38 -25.90 18.42
C ARG A 318 -19.11 -25.54 19.71
N LYS A 319 -20.22 -24.78 19.64
CA LYS A 319 -21.04 -24.47 20.84
C LYS A 319 -21.59 -25.74 21.49
N VAL A 320 -22.00 -26.72 20.69
CA VAL A 320 -22.48 -28.02 21.21
C VAL A 320 -21.36 -28.74 21.99
N TYR A 321 -20.14 -28.77 21.46
CA TYR A 321 -18.99 -29.38 22.16
C TYR A 321 -18.59 -28.60 23.41
N LEU A 322 -18.75 -27.28 23.42
CA LEU A 322 -18.52 -26.45 24.59
C LEU A 322 -19.55 -26.73 25.69
N GLN A 323 -20.84 -26.81 25.35
CA GLN A 323 -21.89 -27.19 26.30
C GLN A 323 -21.65 -28.57 26.92
N LEU A 324 -21.14 -29.52 26.12
CA LEU A 324 -20.74 -30.84 26.60
C LEU A 324 -19.59 -30.75 27.61
N HIS A 325 -18.60 -29.88 27.35
CA HIS A 325 -17.51 -29.62 28.29
C HIS A 325 -18.02 -29.00 29.61
N GLU A 326 -18.85 -27.96 29.54
CA GLU A 326 -19.44 -27.31 30.70
C GLU A 326 -20.29 -28.28 31.54
N ALA A 327 -21.03 -29.18 30.88
CA ALA A 327 -21.76 -30.25 31.56
C ALA A 327 -20.82 -31.22 32.29
N MET A 328 -19.66 -31.53 31.73
CA MET A 328 -18.67 -32.37 32.42
C MET A 328 -18.07 -31.67 33.65
N GLU A 329 -17.74 -30.38 33.55
CA GLU A 329 -17.24 -29.61 34.68
C GLU A 329 -18.29 -29.47 35.79
N ALA A 330 -19.55 -29.22 35.43
CA ALA A 330 -20.67 -29.20 36.36
C ALA A 330 -20.90 -30.56 37.03
N LEU A 331 -20.78 -31.67 36.30
CA LEU A 331 -20.86 -33.02 36.86
C LEU A 331 -19.75 -33.26 37.89
N LEU A 332 -18.52 -32.84 37.59
CA LEU A 332 -17.39 -32.93 38.52
C LEU A 332 -17.60 -32.09 39.78
N HIS A 333 -18.11 -30.87 39.63
CA HIS A 333 -18.47 -30.00 40.75
C HIS A 333 -19.54 -30.65 41.63
N ILE A 334 -20.63 -31.18 41.04
CA ILE A 334 -21.69 -31.90 41.77
C ILE A 334 -21.10 -33.09 42.54
N CYS A 335 -20.19 -33.86 41.94
CA CYS A 335 -19.59 -35.03 42.59
C CYS A 335 -18.52 -34.67 43.65
N ARG A 336 -17.82 -33.53 43.54
CA ARG A 336 -16.79 -33.11 44.50
C ARG A 336 -17.34 -32.31 45.68
N ASP A 337 -18.18 -31.33 45.38
CA ASP A 337 -18.58 -30.26 46.30
C ASP A 337 -20.05 -30.35 46.67
N GLY A 338 -20.88 -30.91 45.77
CA GLY A 338 -22.33 -30.87 45.86
C GLY A 338 -22.90 -29.52 45.40
N CYS A 339 -24.09 -29.55 44.82
CA CYS A 339 -24.81 -28.39 44.31
C CYS A 339 -26.31 -28.50 44.65
N GLY A 340 -26.80 -27.62 45.54
CA GLY A 340 -28.20 -27.58 45.92
C GLY A 340 -28.68 -28.88 46.57
N THR A 341 -29.59 -29.60 45.90
CA THR A 341 -30.18 -30.87 46.39
C THR A 341 -29.39 -32.12 45.98
N ILE A 342 -28.31 -31.97 45.23
CA ILE A 342 -27.54 -33.09 44.64
C ILE A 342 -26.07 -33.00 45.02
N GLY A 343 -25.48 -34.09 45.49
CA GLY A 343 -24.05 -34.14 45.83
C GLY A 343 -23.58 -35.51 46.29
N PRO A 344 -22.32 -35.62 46.76
CA PRO A 344 -21.74 -36.90 47.18
C PRO A 344 -22.51 -37.50 48.36
N CYS A 345 -22.69 -38.83 48.35
CA CYS A 345 -23.51 -39.58 49.32
C CYS A 345 -23.10 -39.37 50.79
N ASP A 346 -21.86 -38.92 51.03
CA ASP A 346 -21.23 -38.84 52.34
C ASP A 346 -21.35 -37.46 53.00
N LYS A 347 -22.04 -36.49 52.35
CA LYS A 347 -22.19 -35.12 52.88
C LYS A 347 -23.67 -34.71 53.00
N MET A 348 -24.04 -34.17 54.16
CA MET A 348 -25.33 -33.49 54.34
C MET A 348 -25.32 -32.18 53.56
N LEU A 349 -26.17 -32.08 52.53
CA LEU A 349 -26.27 -30.90 51.67
C LEU A 349 -27.01 -29.79 52.41
N LYS A 350 -26.36 -28.64 52.59
CA LYS A 350 -27.03 -27.44 53.10
C LYS A 350 -27.96 -26.93 51.99
N GLY A 351 -29.26 -26.84 52.27
CA GLY A 351 -30.22 -26.21 51.37
C GLY A 351 -29.75 -24.79 51.04
N SER A 352 -29.33 -24.55 49.80
CA SER A 352 -28.66 -23.30 49.44
C SER A 352 -29.64 -22.32 48.81
N GLN A 353 -29.74 -21.15 49.45
CA GLN A 353 -30.34 -19.91 48.95
C GLN A 353 -29.48 -19.19 47.89
N PHE A 354 -28.37 -19.77 47.41
CA PHE A 354 -27.49 -19.17 46.39
C PHE A 354 -27.49 -19.95 45.07
N ALA A 355 -27.51 -19.22 43.95
CA ALA A 355 -27.36 -19.77 42.61
C ALA A 355 -25.95 -20.32 42.39
N CYS A 356 -25.84 -21.53 41.81
CA CYS A 356 -24.55 -22.16 41.51
C CYS A 356 -23.85 -21.43 40.35
N ASN A 357 -22.53 -21.24 40.46
CA ASN A 357 -21.70 -20.60 39.43
C ASN A 357 -21.50 -21.44 38.15
N PHE A 358 -21.95 -22.70 38.14
CA PHE A 358 -21.89 -23.57 36.97
C PHE A 358 -23.24 -23.58 36.24
N PRO A 359 -23.35 -22.98 35.04
CA PRO A 359 -24.62 -22.85 34.32
C PRO A 359 -25.30 -24.19 34.02
N ALA A 360 -24.50 -25.23 33.77
CA ALA A 360 -25.00 -26.56 33.43
C ALA A 360 -25.52 -27.38 34.64
N CYS A 361 -25.28 -26.95 35.89
CA CYS A 361 -25.73 -27.68 37.09
C CYS A 361 -27.25 -27.84 37.15
N LYS A 362 -28.00 -26.79 36.82
CA LYS A 362 -29.47 -26.82 36.80
C LYS A 362 -30.02 -27.80 35.76
N GLY A 363 -29.37 -27.90 34.60
CA GLY A 363 -29.73 -28.86 33.55
C GLY A 363 -29.44 -30.31 33.96
N LEU A 364 -28.32 -30.54 34.65
CA LEU A 364 -27.91 -31.88 35.11
C LEU A 364 -28.70 -32.38 36.32
N GLU A 365 -29.37 -31.50 37.07
CA GLU A 365 -30.10 -31.85 38.29
C GLU A 365 -31.11 -32.98 38.06
N SER A 366 -31.93 -32.83 37.01
CA SER A 366 -32.93 -33.82 36.60
C SER A 366 -32.32 -35.17 36.20
N LEU A 367 -31.19 -35.14 35.49
CA LEU A 367 -30.49 -36.34 35.03
C LEU A 367 -29.85 -37.12 36.19
N VAL A 368 -29.23 -36.42 37.14
CA VAL A 368 -28.62 -37.06 38.32
C VAL A 368 -29.70 -37.64 39.25
N HIS A 369 -30.79 -36.90 39.49
CA HIS A 369 -31.91 -37.37 40.29
C HIS A 369 -32.62 -38.58 39.65
N HIS A 370 -32.77 -38.59 38.32
CA HIS A 370 -33.29 -39.75 37.60
C HIS A 370 -32.33 -40.94 37.72
N PHE A 371 -31.03 -40.72 37.51
CA PHE A 371 -30.02 -41.79 37.55
C PHE A 371 -29.90 -42.47 38.91
N SER A 372 -30.18 -41.77 40.02
CA SER A 372 -30.17 -42.35 41.37
C SER A 372 -31.41 -43.20 41.69
N LYS A 373 -32.58 -42.87 41.12
CA LYS A 373 -33.86 -43.55 41.38
C LYS A 373 -34.27 -44.57 40.32
N CYS A 374 -33.60 -44.59 39.17
CA CYS A 374 -33.98 -45.43 38.03
C CYS A 374 -33.60 -46.91 38.24
N LYS A 375 -34.58 -47.81 38.06
CA LYS A 375 -34.40 -49.27 38.18
C LYS A 375 -33.68 -49.91 36.98
N SER A 376 -33.62 -49.23 35.84
CA SER A 376 -32.94 -49.70 34.62
C SER A 376 -31.59 -49.01 34.40
N ARG A 377 -30.76 -48.92 35.44
CA ARG A 377 -29.44 -48.23 35.44
C ARG A 377 -28.33 -49.08 34.78
N VAL A 378 -28.59 -49.62 33.60
CA VAL A 378 -27.62 -50.41 32.82
C VAL A 378 -27.19 -49.64 31.56
N PRO A 379 -25.98 -49.89 31.03
CA PRO A 379 -25.60 -49.40 29.70
C PRO A 379 -26.62 -49.89 28.67
N GLY A 380 -27.37 -48.98 28.04
CA GLY A 380 -28.47 -49.33 27.13
C GLY A 380 -29.87 -49.39 27.76
N GLY A 381 -30.04 -48.94 29.01
CA GLY A 381 -31.34 -48.75 29.65
C GLY A 381 -32.12 -47.52 29.10
N CYS A 382 -32.81 -46.78 29.96
CA CYS A 382 -33.58 -45.60 29.53
C CYS A 382 -32.70 -44.46 28.97
N ILE A 383 -33.29 -43.56 28.18
CA ILE A 383 -32.59 -42.48 27.48
C ILE A 383 -31.81 -41.55 28.44
N HIS A 384 -32.37 -41.22 29.60
CA HIS A 384 -31.73 -40.35 30.59
C HIS A 384 -30.52 -41.03 31.26
N CYS A 385 -30.62 -42.32 31.59
CA CYS A 385 -29.48 -43.08 32.09
C CYS A 385 -28.41 -43.26 31.01
N LYS A 386 -28.79 -43.43 29.74
CA LYS A 386 -27.85 -43.52 28.62
C LYS A 386 -27.01 -42.24 28.47
N HIS A 387 -27.62 -41.07 28.56
CA HIS A 387 -26.90 -39.79 28.53
C HIS A 387 -25.94 -39.62 29.73
N MET A 388 -26.39 -40.01 30.94
CA MET A 388 -25.52 -39.99 32.12
C MET A 388 -24.33 -40.94 31.98
N TRP A 389 -24.55 -42.15 31.44
CA TRP A 389 -23.47 -43.09 31.15
C TRP A 389 -22.46 -42.53 30.15
N GLN A 390 -22.93 -41.88 29.08
CA GLN A 390 -22.07 -41.27 28.07
C GLN A 390 -21.25 -40.11 28.63
N LEU A 391 -21.81 -39.29 29.53
CA LEU A 391 -21.08 -38.22 30.21
C LEU A 391 -19.99 -38.76 31.15
N LEU A 392 -20.29 -39.80 31.93
CA LEU A 392 -19.32 -40.46 32.80
C LEU A 392 -18.21 -41.16 32.01
N GLU A 393 -18.58 -41.80 30.90
CA GLU A 393 -17.65 -42.42 29.97
C GLU A 393 -16.73 -41.38 29.30
N LEU A 394 -17.28 -40.25 28.86
CA LEU A 394 -16.49 -39.12 28.33
C LEU A 394 -15.53 -38.55 29.37
N HIS A 395 -16.00 -38.35 30.61
CA HIS A 395 -15.16 -37.91 31.72
C HIS A 395 -14.00 -38.88 32.01
N SER A 396 -14.27 -40.19 32.08
CA SER A 396 -13.24 -41.19 32.35
C SER A 396 -12.08 -41.16 31.34
N ARG A 397 -12.38 -40.80 30.09
CA ARG A 397 -11.41 -40.67 29.00
C ARG A 397 -10.61 -39.38 29.03
N MET A 398 -11.13 -38.35 29.70
CA MET A 398 -10.46 -37.06 29.91
C MET A 398 -9.78 -36.96 31.27
N CYS A 399 -9.91 -37.97 32.13
CA CYS A 399 -9.41 -37.96 33.50
C CYS A 399 -8.00 -38.54 33.57
N ASP A 400 -7.04 -37.71 33.96
CA ASP A 400 -5.63 -38.11 34.11
C ASP A 400 -5.40 -38.92 35.40
N GLU A 401 -6.19 -38.67 36.46
CA GLU A 401 -6.06 -39.32 37.77
C GLU A 401 -7.30 -40.15 38.14
N PRO A 402 -7.42 -41.40 37.67
CA PRO A 402 -8.62 -42.21 37.88
C PRO A 402 -8.80 -42.67 39.33
N ASP A 403 -7.72 -42.85 40.09
CA ASP A 403 -7.74 -43.38 41.45
C ASP A 403 -8.11 -42.35 42.51
N SER A 404 -7.88 -41.06 42.24
CA SER A 404 -8.28 -39.94 43.11
C SER A 404 -9.60 -39.29 42.65
N CYS A 405 -10.18 -39.74 41.53
CA CYS A 405 -11.33 -39.10 40.91
C CYS A 405 -12.63 -39.40 41.68
N LYS A 406 -13.36 -38.33 42.05
CA LYS A 406 -14.66 -38.41 42.72
C LYS A 406 -15.84 -38.68 41.77
N ALA A 407 -15.61 -38.76 40.47
CA ALA A 407 -16.66 -39.05 39.50
C ALA A 407 -17.08 -40.53 39.57
N PRO A 408 -18.38 -40.85 39.61
CA PRO A 408 -18.87 -42.22 39.70
C PRO A 408 -18.34 -43.11 38.58
N ARG A 409 -17.82 -44.29 38.94
CA ARG A 409 -17.39 -45.34 37.99
C ARG A 409 -16.30 -44.91 36.99
N CYS A 410 -15.55 -43.85 37.27
CA CYS A 410 -14.42 -43.39 36.45
C CYS A 410 -13.39 -44.52 36.18
N ARG A 411 -12.92 -45.17 37.25
CA ARG A 411 -11.98 -46.31 37.17
C ARG A 411 -12.53 -47.50 36.37
N HIS A 412 -13.78 -47.87 36.62
CA HIS A 412 -14.44 -48.97 35.92
C HIS A 412 -14.54 -48.74 34.41
N PHE A 413 -14.82 -47.49 33.99
CA PHE A 413 -14.82 -47.17 32.57
C PHE A 413 -13.41 -47.21 31.96
N LYS A 414 -12.39 -46.73 32.68
CA LYS A 414 -11.00 -46.74 32.24
C LYS A 414 -10.47 -48.16 32.06
N GLU A 415 -10.82 -49.08 32.96
CA GLU A 415 -10.49 -50.51 32.86
C GLU A 415 -11.22 -51.18 31.66
N LYS A 416 -12.48 -50.83 31.41
CA LYS A 416 -13.27 -51.35 30.28
C LYS A 416 -12.81 -50.84 28.91
N MET A 417 -12.05 -49.75 28.85
CA MET A 417 -11.49 -49.23 27.59
C MET A 417 -10.55 -50.23 26.91
N HIS A 418 -9.83 -51.05 27.67
CA HIS A 418 -8.91 -52.06 27.13
C HIS A 418 -9.61 -53.20 26.37
N GLN A 419 -10.95 -53.26 26.42
CA GLN A 419 -11.76 -54.33 25.81
C GLN A 419 -12.62 -53.83 24.64
N GLN A 420 -12.51 -52.55 24.23
CA GLN A 420 -13.35 -51.97 23.17
C GLN A 420 -12.77 -52.19 21.76
N THR A 421 -13.63 -52.10 20.74
CA THR A 421 -13.23 -52.22 19.33
C THR A 421 -12.44 -50.98 18.87
N THR A 422 -11.45 -51.19 17.99
CA THR A 422 -10.59 -50.11 17.43
C THR A 422 -11.39 -48.96 16.79
N LYS A 423 -12.55 -49.27 16.19
CA LYS A 423 -13.44 -48.29 15.56
C LYS A 423 -14.19 -47.41 16.57
N GLU A 424 -14.62 -47.97 17.70
CA GLU A 424 -15.29 -47.23 18.76
C GLU A 424 -14.29 -46.37 19.53
N GLU A 425 -13.09 -46.89 19.76
CA GLU A 425 -12.00 -46.14 20.38
C GLU A 425 -11.61 -44.92 19.55
N ALA A 426 -11.52 -45.05 18.22
CA ALA A 426 -11.23 -43.92 17.33
C ALA A 426 -12.30 -42.82 17.41
N LYS A 427 -13.59 -43.19 17.46
CA LYS A 427 -14.70 -42.24 17.63
C LYS A 427 -14.60 -41.46 18.94
N TRP A 428 -14.31 -42.15 20.04
CA TRP A 428 -14.16 -41.52 21.35
C TRP A 428 -12.92 -40.64 21.44
N LYS A 429 -11.79 -41.05 20.85
CA LYS A 429 -10.58 -40.22 20.74
C LYS A 429 -10.84 -38.93 19.98
N LEU A 430 -11.56 -39.01 18.86
CA LEU A 430 -11.97 -37.84 18.09
C LEU A 430 -12.86 -36.91 18.92
N LEU A 431 -13.89 -37.44 19.59
CA LEU A 431 -14.79 -36.66 20.43
C LEU A 431 -14.03 -35.92 21.55
N VAL A 432 -13.16 -36.63 22.27
CA VAL A 432 -12.32 -36.03 23.33
C VAL A 432 -11.44 -34.90 22.77
N SER A 433 -10.77 -35.14 21.64
CA SER A 433 -9.94 -34.13 20.99
C SER A 433 -10.75 -32.90 20.58
N THR A 434 -11.96 -33.09 20.01
CA THR A 434 -12.83 -31.97 19.60
C THR A 434 -13.36 -31.15 20.78
N VAL A 435 -13.71 -31.80 21.89
CA VAL A 435 -14.19 -31.14 23.11
C VAL A 435 -13.08 -30.32 23.77
N ILE A 436 -11.86 -30.88 23.85
CA ILE A 436 -10.68 -30.16 24.36
C ILE A 436 -10.34 -28.97 23.46
N ALA A 437 -10.35 -29.17 22.14
CA ALA A 437 -10.08 -28.10 21.17
C ALA A 437 -11.13 -26.97 21.26
N ALA A 438 -12.41 -27.30 21.46
CA ALA A 438 -13.48 -26.32 21.65
C ALA A 438 -13.25 -25.45 22.90
N LYS A 439 -12.71 -26.03 23.99
CA LYS A 439 -12.30 -25.28 25.19
C LYS A 439 -11.12 -24.34 24.92
N ILE A 440 -10.04 -24.86 24.35
CA ILE A 440 -8.79 -24.10 24.15
C ILE A 440 -9.03 -22.87 23.26
N ALA A 441 -9.92 -22.99 22.27
CA ALA A 441 -10.27 -21.91 21.36
C ALA A 441 -10.93 -20.68 22.03
N LEU A 442 -11.40 -20.77 23.27
CA LEU A 442 -11.94 -19.63 24.03
C LEU A 442 -10.85 -18.73 24.65
N GLY A 443 -9.61 -19.20 24.74
CA GLY A 443 -8.51 -18.48 25.40
C GLY A 443 -8.76 -18.16 26.89
N PRO A 444 -7.78 -17.57 27.61
CA PRO A 444 -7.89 -17.30 29.05
C PRO A 444 -8.78 -16.09 29.42
N PHE A 445 -9.47 -15.46 28.47
CA PHE A 445 -10.05 -14.11 28.64
C PHE A 445 -11.56 -14.06 28.93
N THR A 446 -12.25 -15.18 29.08
CA THR A 446 -13.72 -15.19 29.30
C THR A 446 -14.16 -15.47 30.73
N THR A 447 -13.26 -15.72 31.68
CA THR A 447 -13.62 -15.91 33.10
C THR A 447 -13.93 -14.63 33.88
N ARG A 448 -14.09 -13.46 33.22
CA ARG A 448 -14.35 -12.18 33.92
C ARG A 448 -15.37 -11.22 33.28
N ARG A 449 -16.29 -11.68 32.44
CA ARG A 449 -17.41 -10.84 31.97
C ARG A 449 -18.73 -11.61 31.98
N ILE A 450 -19.33 -11.72 33.17
CA ILE A 450 -20.78 -11.93 33.33
C ILE A 450 -21.42 -10.88 34.27
N ASP A 451 -20.66 -9.95 34.85
CA ASP A 451 -21.26 -8.80 35.54
C ASP A 451 -21.08 -7.53 34.70
N LEU A 452 -22.21 -6.88 34.41
CA LEU A 452 -22.43 -5.63 33.66
C LEU A 452 -22.57 -5.78 32.14
N PHE A 453 -23.78 -6.14 31.71
CA PHE A 453 -24.69 -5.25 30.96
C PHE A 453 -26.15 -5.66 31.20
#